data_AF-A0A0Q6W7Q1-F1
#
_entry.id   AF-A0A0Q6W7Q1-F1
#
_cell.length_a   1.000
_cell.length_b   1.000
_cell.length_c   1.000
_cell.angle_alpha   90.00
_cell.angle_beta   90.00
_cell.angle_gamma   90.00
#
_symmetry.space_group_name_H-M   'P 1'
#
loop_
_entity.id
_entity.type
_entity.pdbx_description
1 polymer ?
#
loop_
_entity_poly.entity_id
_entity_poly.type
_entity_poly.pdbx_seq_one_letter_code
_entity_poly.pdbx_strand_id
1 'polypeptide(L)'
;MANDKLSTYKQKRDFQKTQEPSGQATLKASNRRRFVIQKHDATRLHYDLRLELDGVFKSWAVTKGPSLDPHDKRLAVEVEDHPLDYGDFEGTIPKGQYGGGTVMLWDRGYWEPEGNKSPEQALAKGDFKFTLEGERLHGSFVLVRMRNDRDATNAGPRPAAELTRSLSKVLLHGGGYSNHPQDPGGSTMRSVTQRVYDEYRRSIGLDPLPVKNISTTEFTASATGIWPSTTSSLRVSHMSSSTVR
;
A
#
# COMPACT_ATOMS: atom_id res chain seq x y z
N MET A 1 -3.55 -7.92 -26.21
CA MET A 1 -4.50 -7.38 -25.21
C MET A 1 -3.90 -7.21 -23.80
N ALA A 2 -2.92 -8.00 -23.34
CA ALA A 2 -2.11 -7.65 -22.14
C ALA A 2 -0.87 -6.80 -22.47
N ASN A 3 -0.27 -7.00 -23.65
CA ASN A 3 0.93 -6.27 -24.06
C ASN A 3 0.74 -4.75 -24.16
N ASP A 4 -0.48 -4.31 -24.47
CA ASP A 4 -0.84 -2.88 -24.53
C ASP A 4 -0.95 -2.28 -23.12
N LYS A 5 -1.52 -3.02 -22.17
CA LYS A 5 -1.67 -2.62 -20.75
C LYS A 5 -0.33 -2.46 -20.04
N LEU A 6 0.70 -3.20 -20.46
CA LEU A 6 2.06 -3.13 -19.89
C LEU A 6 2.95 -2.06 -20.54
N SER A 7 2.44 -1.28 -21.50
CA SER A 7 3.23 -0.29 -22.23
C SER A 7 3.91 0.72 -21.30
N THR A 8 3.16 1.31 -20.36
CA THR A 8 3.70 2.28 -19.39
C THR A 8 4.70 1.63 -18.44
N TYR A 9 4.44 0.41 -17.97
CA TYR A 9 5.37 -0.35 -17.14
C TYR A 9 6.72 -0.55 -17.86
N LYS A 10 6.68 -1.05 -19.10
CA LYS A 10 7.88 -1.31 -19.91
C LYS A 10 8.67 -0.03 -20.22
N GLN A 11 7.98 1.07 -20.52
CA GLN A 11 8.64 2.36 -20.80
C GLN A 11 9.37 2.93 -19.58
N LYS A 12 8.90 2.64 -18.37
CA LYS A 12 9.49 3.14 -17.12
C LYS A 12 10.66 2.29 -16.62
N ARG A 13 11.00 1.16 -17.26
CA ARG A 13 12.04 0.24 -16.81
C ARG A 13 13.17 0.10 -17.82
N ASP A 14 14.38 0.01 -17.29
CA ASP A 14 15.56 -0.39 -18.03
C ASP A 14 15.92 -1.83 -17.63
N PHE A 15 15.41 -2.81 -18.39
CA PHE A 15 15.60 -4.24 -18.14
C PHE A 15 17.04 -4.72 -18.34
N GLN A 16 17.96 -3.85 -18.80
CA GLN A 16 19.40 -4.15 -18.77
C GLN A 16 20.01 -3.86 -17.40
N LYS A 17 19.32 -3.10 -16.53
CA LYS A 17 19.78 -2.70 -15.20
C LYS A 17 18.98 -3.36 -14.07
N THR A 18 17.66 -3.45 -14.24
CA THR A 18 16.79 -4.05 -13.23
C THR A 18 16.61 -5.55 -13.47
N GLN A 19 16.44 -6.32 -12.39
CA GLN A 19 16.04 -7.73 -12.44
C GLN A 19 14.52 -7.90 -12.46
N GLU A 20 13.77 -6.79 -12.50
CA GLU A 20 12.31 -6.84 -12.64
C GLU A 20 11.91 -7.55 -13.95
N PRO A 21 10.85 -8.38 -13.92
CA PRO A 21 10.43 -9.12 -15.09
C PRO A 21 9.83 -8.22 -16.17
N SER A 22 10.11 -8.53 -17.44
CA SER A 22 9.59 -7.79 -18.60
C SER A 22 8.16 -8.15 -18.98
N GLY A 23 7.55 -9.15 -18.32
CA GLY A 23 6.23 -9.67 -18.65
C GLY A 23 6.19 -10.56 -19.88
N GLN A 24 7.31 -11.22 -20.19
CA GLN A 24 7.41 -12.22 -21.27
C GLN A 24 7.17 -13.65 -20.77
N ALA A 25 7.12 -13.88 -19.45
CA ALA A 25 6.88 -15.21 -18.93
C ALA A 25 5.47 -15.69 -19.29
N THR A 26 5.38 -16.93 -19.78
CA THR A 26 4.08 -17.58 -20.00
C THR A 26 3.60 -18.14 -18.67
N LEU A 27 2.56 -17.55 -18.10
CA LEU A 27 1.96 -18.03 -16.87
C LEU A 27 0.82 -19.00 -17.17
N LYS A 28 0.70 -20.02 -16.33
CA LYS A 28 -0.44 -20.94 -16.40
C LYS A 28 -1.73 -20.18 -16.09
N ALA A 29 -2.76 -20.43 -16.90
CA ALA A 29 -4.09 -19.94 -16.58
C ALA A 29 -4.55 -20.52 -15.24
N SER A 30 -5.20 -19.69 -14.43
CA SER A 30 -5.76 -20.05 -13.14
C SER A 30 -7.25 -19.76 -13.15
N ASN A 31 -8.04 -20.63 -12.53
CA ASN A 31 -9.46 -20.39 -12.27
C ASN A 31 -9.70 -19.43 -11.09
N ARG A 32 -8.66 -19.14 -10.31
CA ARG A 32 -8.66 -18.18 -9.20
C ARG A 32 -7.75 -17.00 -9.52
N ARG A 33 -8.17 -15.78 -9.17
CA ARG A 33 -7.36 -14.57 -9.38
C ARG A 33 -6.38 -14.39 -8.24
N ARG A 34 -5.12 -14.12 -8.55
CA ARG A 34 -4.05 -13.93 -7.57
C ARG A 34 -4.03 -12.51 -7.02
N PHE A 35 -3.64 -12.35 -5.77
CA PHE A 35 -3.15 -11.08 -5.26
C PHE A 35 -1.76 -11.23 -4.69
N VAL A 36 -1.03 -10.11 -4.65
CA VAL A 36 0.21 -9.99 -3.90
C VAL A 36 0.26 -8.66 -3.16
N ILE A 37 0.93 -8.67 -2.01
CA ILE A 37 1.37 -7.48 -1.30
C ILE A 37 2.89 -7.53 -1.25
N GLN A 38 3.55 -6.51 -1.78
CA GLN A 38 5.00 -6.39 -1.70
C GLN A 38 5.37 -5.26 -0.75
N LYS A 39 6.23 -5.52 0.24
CA LYS A 39 6.86 -4.48 1.06
C LYS A 39 8.00 -3.88 0.26
N HIS A 40 7.96 -2.57 0.04
CA HIS A 40 8.89 -1.87 -0.84
C HIS A 40 9.62 -0.77 -0.08
N ASP A 41 10.90 -1.01 0.23
CA ASP A 41 11.82 -0.06 0.85
C ASP A 41 12.51 0.79 -0.23
N ALA A 42 11.74 1.71 -0.81
CA ALA A 42 12.22 2.69 -1.79
C ALA A 42 12.64 4.00 -1.10
N THR A 43 12.48 5.15 -1.76
CA THR A 43 12.62 6.47 -1.12
C THR A 43 11.76 6.58 0.14
N ARG A 44 10.62 5.88 0.17
CA ARG A 44 9.80 5.68 1.36
C ARG A 44 9.36 4.23 1.41
N LEU A 45 9.34 3.67 2.61
CA LEU A 45 8.68 2.39 2.86
C LEU A 45 7.20 2.51 2.52
N HIS A 46 6.72 1.61 1.66
CA HIS A 46 5.31 1.46 1.33
C HIS A 46 5.02 -0.01 1.02
N TYR A 47 3.75 -0.32 0.77
CA TYR A 47 3.32 -1.65 0.38
C TYR A 47 2.58 -1.59 -0.95
N ASP A 48 3.00 -2.35 -1.94
CA ASP A 48 2.32 -2.43 -3.22
C ASP A 48 1.24 -3.53 -3.15
N LEU A 49 -0.03 -3.12 -3.15
CA LEU A 49 -1.18 -4.01 -3.33
C LEU A 49 -1.37 -4.27 -4.81
N ARG A 50 -1.46 -5.54 -5.20
CA ARG A 50 -1.66 -5.94 -6.59
C ARG A 50 -2.75 -6.99 -6.71
N LEU A 51 -3.70 -6.76 -7.60
CA LEU A 51 -4.83 -7.66 -7.87
C LEU A 51 -4.80 -8.11 -9.32
N GLU A 52 -4.71 -9.42 -9.56
CA GLU A 52 -4.73 -9.99 -10.90
C GLU A 52 -6.10 -9.73 -11.52
N LEU A 53 -6.12 -8.95 -12.59
CA LEU A 53 -7.30 -8.72 -13.39
C LEU A 53 -6.87 -8.51 -14.83
N ASP A 54 -7.61 -9.12 -15.77
CA ASP A 54 -7.49 -8.73 -17.17
C ASP A 54 -6.10 -8.98 -17.80
N GLY A 55 -5.40 -10.00 -17.27
CA GLY A 55 -4.08 -10.45 -17.72
C GLY A 55 -2.88 -9.67 -17.12
N VAL A 56 -3.12 -8.79 -16.15
CA VAL A 56 -2.11 -7.97 -15.48
C VAL A 56 -2.42 -7.82 -13.99
N PHE A 57 -1.48 -7.27 -13.24
CA PHE A 57 -1.71 -6.82 -11.87
C PHE A 57 -2.14 -5.34 -11.84
N LYS A 58 -3.41 -5.09 -11.50
CA LYS A 58 -3.87 -3.74 -11.10
C LYS A 58 -3.21 -3.40 -9.77
N SER A 59 -2.52 -2.27 -9.70
CA SER A 59 -1.54 -2.01 -8.64
C SER A 59 -1.77 -0.67 -7.92
N TRP A 60 -1.57 -0.68 -6.60
CA TRP A 60 -1.66 0.50 -5.75
C TRP A 60 -0.53 0.53 -4.71
N ALA A 61 0.14 1.67 -4.59
CA ALA A 61 1.06 1.94 -3.49
C ALA A 61 0.30 2.36 -2.23
N VAL A 62 0.33 1.53 -1.20
CA VAL A 62 -0.30 1.73 0.11
C VAL A 62 0.73 2.22 1.13
N THR A 63 0.65 3.49 1.48
CA THR A 63 1.76 4.20 2.17
C THR A 63 2.09 3.68 3.56
N LYS A 64 1.09 3.24 4.33
CA LYS A 64 1.29 2.70 5.69
C LYS A 64 1.12 1.18 5.77
N GLY A 65 0.91 0.54 4.62
CA GLY A 65 0.51 -0.86 4.52
C GLY A 65 -0.97 -1.10 4.84
N PRO A 66 -1.44 -2.34 4.59
CA PRO A 66 -2.80 -2.76 4.86
C PRO A 66 -3.10 -2.75 6.38
N SER A 67 -4.37 -2.57 6.74
CA SER A 67 -4.85 -2.60 8.11
C SER A 67 -6.01 -3.58 8.23
N LEU A 68 -6.04 -4.36 9.31
CA LEU A 68 -7.18 -5.21 9.67
C LEU A 68 -8.22 -4.46 10.51
N ASP A 69 -7.93 -3.23 10.94
CA ASP A 69 -8.91 -2.38 11.60
C ASP A 69 -9.82 -1.73 10.55
N PRO A 70 -11.14 -1.99 10.57
CA PRO A 70 -12.08 -1.42 9.60
C PRO A 70 -12.26 0.09 9.72
N HIS A 71 -11.87 0.71 10.83
CA HIS A 71 -11.91 2.16 11.01
C HIS A 71 -10.65 2.86 10.48
N ASP A 72 -9.60 2.10 10.16
CA ASP A 72 -8.33 2.62 9.72
C ASP A 72 -8.25 2.73 8.19
N LYS A 73 -8.41 3.96 7.70
CA LYS A 73 -8.42 4.27 6.27
C LYS A 73 -7.00 4.54 5.76
N ARG A 74 -6.49 3.66 4.91
CA ARG A 74 -5.14 3.73 4.33
C ARG A 74 -5.14 4.37 2.95
N LEU A 75 -4.24 5.31 2.70
CA LEU A 75 -4.08 5.91 1.37
C LEU A 75 -3.50 4.87 0.40
N ALA A 76 -4.18 4.64 -0.72
CA ALA A 76 -3.73 3.82 -1.85
C ALA A 76 -3.62 4.68 -3.10
N VAL A 77 -2.42 4.82 -3.63
CA VAL A 77 -2.16 5.57 -4.85
C VAL A 77 -2.09 4.58 -6.01
N GLU A 78 -2.95 4.75 -7.01
CA GLU A 78 -2.93 3.90 -8.21
C GLU A 78 -1.62 4.11 -8.97
N VAL A 79 -0.96 3.00 -9.34
CA VAL A 79 0.28 2.97 -10.13
C VAL A 79 0.07 2.12 -11.37
N GLU A 80 1.11 1.96 -12.19
CA GLU A 80 1.00 1.24 -13.46
C GLU A 80 0.59 -0.23 -13.27
N ASP A 81 -0.05 -0.79 -14.28
CA ASP A 81 -0.26 -2.22 -14.36
C ASP A 81 1.08 -2.95 -14.37
N HIS A 82 1.20 -4.02 -13.58
CA HIS A 82 2.41 -4.85 -13.53
C HIS A 82 2.19 -6.19 -14.24
N PRO A 83 3.24 -6.80 -14.81
CA PRO A 83 3.09 -8.11 -15.40
C PRO A 83 2.90 -9.15 -14.30
N LEU A 84 2.21 -10.23 -14.62
CA LEU A 84 1.81 -11.22 -13.61
C LEU A 84 3.00 -12.01 -13.03
N ASP A 85 4.12 -12.08 -13.75
CA ASP A 85 5.38 -12.66 -13.27
C ASP A 85 6.10 -11.75 -12.26
N TYR A 86 5.71 -10.48 -12.16
CA TYR A 86 6.15 -9.57 -11.09
C TYR A 86 5.66 -10.00 -9.70
N GLY A 87 4.60 -10.82 -9.64
CA GLY A 87 4.04 -11.27 -8.37
C GLY A 87 5.01 -12.09 -7.52
N ASP A 88 5.95 -12.78 -8.17
CA ASP A 88 6.98 -13.59 -7.52
C ASP A 88 8.34 -12.85 -7.42
N PHE A 89 8.41 -11.58 -7.85
CA PHE A 89 9.64 -10.80 -7.79
C PHE A 89 9.96 -10.39 -6.36
N GLU A 90 11.17 -10.75 -5.93
CA GLU A 90 11.83 -10.25 -4.72
C GLU A 90 13.26 -9.87 -5.09
N GLY A 91 13.75 -8.75 -4.56
CA GLY A 91 15.10 -8.28 -4.86
C GLY A 91 15.26 -6.78 -4.74
N THR A 92 16.42 -6.29 -5.14
CA THR A 92 16.74 -4.86 -5.10
C THR A 92 16.67 -4.26 -6.50
N ILE A 93 15.79 -3.28 -6.67
CA ILE A 93 15.77 -2.41 -7.84
C ILE A 93 16.90 -1.38 -7.67
N PRO A 94 17.85 -1.27 -8.63
CA PRO A 94 19.01 -0.41 -8.45
C PRO A 94 18.65 1.05 -8.16
N LYS A 95 19.46 1.70 -7.33
CA LYS A 95 19.29 3.14 -7.02
C LYS A 95 19.29 3.97 -8.31
N GLY A 96 18.35 4.91 -8.40
CA GLY A 96 18.19 5.78 -9.58
C GLY A 96 17.33 5.17 -10.69
N GLN A 97 16.96 3.89 -10.60
CA GLN A 97 15.89 3.32 -11.40
C GLN A 97 14.52 3.72 -10.84
N TYR A 98 13.48 3.66 -11.68
CA TYR A 98 12.12 3.89 -11.23
C TYR A 98 11.71 2.80 -10.24
N GLY A 99 11.26 3.20 -9.05
CA GLY A 99 10.99 2.26 -7.96
C GLY A 99 12.28 1.71 -7.31
N GLY A 100 13.42 2.40 -7.43
CA GLY A 100 14.66 1.98 -6.77
C GLY A 100 14.48 1.76 -5.26
N GLY A 101 14.85 0.57 -4.80
CA GLY A 101 14.52 0.09 -3.46
C GLY A 101 14.56 -1.43 -3.35
N THR A 102 14.42 -1.94 -2.14
CA THR A 102 14.29 -3.39 -1.92
C THR A 102 12.82 -3.77 -1.90
N VAL A 103 12.46 -4.75 -2.73
CA VAL A 103 11.12 -5.33 -2.83
C VAL A 103 11.15 -6.72 -2.19
N MET A 104 10.21 -6.95 -1.28
CA MET A 104 9.99 -8.23 -0.60
C MET A 104 8.53 -8.64 -0.75
N LEU A 105 8.27 -9.92 -1.01
CA LEU A 105 6.92 -10.46 -1.01
C LEU A 105 6.44 -10.56 0.45
N TRP A 106 5.45 -9.74 0.81
CA TRP A 106 4.94 -9.65 2.17
C TRP A 106 3.75 -10.59 2.39
N ASP A 107 2.86 -10.68 1.41
CA ASP A 107 1.70 -11.59 1.43
C ASP A 107 1.30 -11.95 -0.01
N ARG A 108 0.66 -13.10 -0.17
CA ARG A 108 0.15 -13.56 -1.45
C ARG A 108 -1.00 -14.53 -1.24
N GLY A 109 -1.84 -14.64 -2.26
CA GLY A 109 -2.91 -15.62 -2.26
C GLY A 109 -3.90 -15.35 -3.36
N TYR A 110 -5.17 -15.55 -3.06
CA TYR A 110 -6.25 -15.38 -4.02
C TYR A 110 -7.24 -14.32 -3.58
N TRP A 111 -7.92 -13.70 -4.54
CA TRP A 111 -8.96 -12.74 -4.26
C TRP A 111 -10.21 -12.98 -5.09
N GLU A 112 -11.35 -12.56 -4.56
CA GLU A 112 -12.65 -12.65 -5.22
C GLU A 112 -13.39 -11.31 -5.14
N PRO A 113 -14.05 -10.86 -6.22
CA PRO A 113 -14.86 -9.65 -6.18
C PRO A 113 -16.11 -9.87 -5.32
N GLU A 114 -16.52 -8.82 -4.61
CA GLU A 114 -17.78 -8.81 -3.90
C GLU A 114 -18.84 -7.96 -4.62
N GLY A 115 -20.10 -8.40 -4.52
CA GLY A 115 -21.25 -7.71 -5.09
C GLY A 115 -21.59 -8.15 -6.52
N ASN A 116 -22.53 -7.43 -7.15
CA ASN A 116 -23.16 -7.86 -8.40
C ASN A 116 -22.50 -7.30 -9.67
N LYS A 117 -21.43 -6.51 -9.53
CA LYS A 117 -20.73 -5.89 -10.66
C LYS A 117 -19.51 -6.70 -11.04
N SER A 118 -19.14 -6.65 -12.31
CA SER A 118 -17.83 -7.17 -12.70
C SER A 118 -16.72 -6.36 -12.02
N PRO A 119 -15.54 -6.95 -11.73
CA PRO A 119 -14.43 -6.23 -11.13
C PRO A 119 -14.03 -4.98 -11.92
N GLU A 120 -14.07 -5.05 -13.25
CA GLU A 120 -13.76 -3.94 -14.15
C GLU A 120 -14.74 -2.78 -13.96
N GLN A 121 -16.04 -3.08 -13.87
CA GLN A 121 -17.08 -2.09 -13.61
C GLN A 121 -16.96 -1.45 -12.21
N ALA A 122 -16.63 -2.25 -11.21
CA ALA A 122 -16.48 -1.79 -9.82
C ALA A 122 -15.24 -0.88 -9.66
N LEU A 123 -14.11 -1.27 -10.26
CA LEU A 123 -12.90 -0.44 -10.33
C LEU A 123 -13.14 0.86 -11.10
N ALA A 124 -13.81 0.81 -12.26
CA ALA A 124 -14.14 2.00 -13.03
C ALA A 124 -14.99 2.99 -12.22
N LYS A 125 -15.99 2.48 -11.49
CA LYS A 125 -16.83 3.28 -10.57
C LYS A 125 -16.04 3.87 -9.40
N GLY A 126 -14.92 3.25 -9.00
CA GLY A 126 -14.12 3.68 -7.85
C GLY A 126 -14.72 3.26 -6.51
N ASP A 127 -15.47 2.16 -6.49
CA ASP A 127 -16.09 1.54 -5.30
C ASP A 127 -15.98 0.02 -5.49
N PHE A 128 -14.82 -0.51 -5.11
CA PHE A 128 -14.43 -1.88 -5.42
C PHE A 128 -14.22 -2.67 -4.13
N LYS A 129 -15.10 -3.65 -3.91
CA LYS A 129 -15.10 -4.55 -2.77
C LYS A 129 -14.61 -5.92 -3.18
N PHE A 130 -13.79 -6.55 -2.35
CA PHE A 130 -13.21 -7.85 -2.64
C PHE A 130 -12.78 -8.55 -1.36
N THR A 131 -12.78 -9.89 -1.41
CA THR A 131 -12.23 -10.74 -0.34
C THR A 131 -10.80 -11.12 -0.69
N LEU A 132 -9.90 -11.10 0.30
CA LEU A 132 -8.56 -11.67 0.21
C LEU A 132 -8.50 -13.00 0.97
N GLU A 133 -7.78 -13.96 0.40
CA GLU A 133 -7.40 -15.23 1.01
C GLU A 133 -5.88 -15.40 0.88
N GLY A 134 -5.14 -14.75 1.78
CA GLY A 134 -3.68 -14.74 1.84
C GLY A 134 -3.08 -15.69 2.86
N GLU A 135 -1.82 -15.46 3.19
CA GLU A 135 -1.21 -16.01 4.41
C GLU A 135 -1.38 -15.04 5.58
N ARG A 136 -1.40 -13.73 5.31
CA ARG A 136 -1.55 -12.67 6.33
C ARG A 136 -2.91 -11.99 6.27
N LEU A 137 -3.32 -11.51 5.10
CA LEU A 137 -4.60 -10.82 4.92
C LEU A 137 -5.71 -11.81 4.55
N HIS A 138 -6.77 -11.75 5.33
CA HIS A 138 -7.97 -12.55 5.13
C HIS A 138 -9.22 -11.69 5.30
N GLY A 139 -10.25 -11.97 4.51
CA GLY A 139 -11.56 -11.33 4.62
C GLY A 139 -11.75 -10.14 3.67
N SER A 140 -12.80 -9.35 3.94
CA SER A 140 -13.31 -8.33 3.02
C SER A 140 -12.56 -7.00 3.12
N PHE A 141 -12.27 -6.41 1.97
CA PHE A 141 -11.61 -5.12 1.81
C PHE A 141 -12.32 -4.27 0.76
N VAL A 142 -12.11 -2.96 0.84
CA VAL A 142 -12.66 -2.01 -0.14
C VAL A 142 -11.62 -0.99 -0.60
N LEU A 143 -11.61 -0.69 -1.90
CA LEU A 143 -10.93 0.43 -2.53
C LEU A 143 -11.96 1.48 -2.96
N VAL A 144 -11.87 2.68 -2.39
CA VAL A 144 -12.77 3.80 -2.71
C VAL A 144 -11.99 4.98 -3.28
N ARG A 145 -12.42 5.50 -4.44
CA ARG A 145 -11.86 6.70 -5.06
C ARG A 145 -12.30 7.96 -4.35
N MET A 146 -11.34 8.76 -3.91
CA MET A 146 -11.64 10.07 -3.35
C MET A 146 -12.09 11.00 -4.48
N ARG A 147 -13.20 11.71 -4.27
CA ARG A 147 -13.64 12.77 -5.19
C ARG A 147 -12.68 13.95 -5.07
N ASN A 148 -12.24 14.52 -6.19
CA ASN A 148 -11.45 15.75 -6.19
C ASN A 148 -12.34 16.91 -5.73
N ASP A 149 -11.85 17.73 -4.80
CA ASP A 149 -12.52 18.95 -4.29
C ASP A 149 -12.71 20.06 -5.35
N ARG A 150 -12.40 19.80 -6.64
CA ARG A 150 -12.61 20.77 -7.72
C ARG A 150 -14.08 20.93 -8.14
N ASP A 151 -14.96 20.00 -7.74
CA ASP A 151 -16.40 20.07 -8.03
C ASP A 151 -17.24 20.60 -6.84
N ALA A 152 -16.60 21.04 -5.75
CA ALA A 152 -17.26 21.43 -4.51
C ALA A 152 -17.44 22.96 -4.33
N THR A 153 -17.68 23.72 -5.39
CA THR A 153 -17.88 25.18 -5.32
C THR A 153 -19.24 25.63 -4.75
N ASN A 154 -20.07 24.73 -4.19
CA ASN A 154 -21.39 25.09 -3.63
C ASN A 154 -21.71 24.52 -2.24
N ALA A 155 -20.72 24.11 -1.45
CA ALA A 155 -20.94 23.83 -0.02
C ALA A 155 -20.14 24.82 0.81
N GLY A 156 -20.84 25.64 1.61
CA GLY A 156 -20.26 26.65 2.48
C GLY A 156 -19.19 26.11 3.45
N PRO A 157 -18.47 27.01 4.14
CA PRO A 157 -17.25 26.66 4.86
C PRO A 157 -17.52 25.65 5.97
N ARG A 158 -16.82 24.51 5.93
CA ARG A 158 -16.78 23.57 7.06
C ARG A 158 -15.77 24.06 8.09
N PRO A 159 -16.14 24.18 9.38
CA PRO A 159 -15.26 24.74 10.39
C PRO A 159 -14.12 23.78 10.74
N ALA A 160 -12.92 24.34 10.92
CA ALA A 160 -11.65 23.65 11.17
C ALA A 160 -11.56 22.85 12.50
N ALA A 161 -12.68 22.65 13.20
CA ALA A 161 -12.71 22.05 14.53
C ALA A 161 -12.89 20.51 14.54
N GLU A 162 -13.29 19.89 13.43
CA GLU A 162 -13.47 18.42 13.37
C GLU A 162 -12.19 17.62 13.07
N LEU A 163 -11.15 18.26 12.54
CA LEU A 163 -9.89 17.58 12.22
C LEU A 163 -9.07 17.24 13.47
N THR A 164 -9.31 17.93 14.59
CA THR A 164 -8.48 17.85 15.81
C THR A 164 -8.96 16.79 16.81
N ARG A 165 -10.21 16.30 16.72
CA ARG A 165 -10.76 15.32 17.69
C ARG A 165 -10.46 13.86 17.34
N SER A 166 -10.14 13.59 16.07
CA SER A 166 -9.94 12.23 15.56
C SER A 166 -8.47 11.80 15.57
N LEU A 167 -7.53 12.73 15.74
CA LEU A 167 -6.09 12.41 15.81
C LEU A 167 -5.66 11.93 17.21
N SER A 168 -6.38 12.28 18.27
CA SER A 168 -6.00 11.99 19.65
C SER A 168 -6.44 10.62 20.18
N LYS A 169 -7.33 9.90 19.47
CA LYS A 169 -7.82 8.55 19.89
C LYS A 169 -7.24 7.37 19.11
N VAL A 170 -6.41 7.59 18.10
CA VAL A 170 -5.94 6.56 17.15
C VAL A 170 -4.64 5.85 17.63
N LEU A 171 -4.15 6.14 18.83
CA LEU A 171 -2.77 5.82 19.22
C LEU A 171 -2.56 4.55 20.08
N LEU A 172 -3.48 3.59 20.12
CA LEU A 172 -3.33 2.43 21.02
C LEU A 172 -3.20 1.04 20.37
N HIS A 173 -3.48 0.82 19.09
CA HIS A 173 -3.39 -0.53 18.50
C HIS A 173 -2.78 -0.57 17.09
N GLY A 174 -1.62 0.07 16.91
CA GLY A 174 -0.72 -0.20 15.79
C GLY A 174 0.18 -1.39 16.14
N GLY A 175 0.41 -2.31 15.18
CA GLY A 175 1.17 -3.56 15.36
C GLY A 175 2.36 -3.44 16.31
N GLY A 176 2.45 -4.40 17.24
CA GLY A 176 3.46 -4.40 18.29
C GLY A 176 4.90 -4.51 17.75
N TYR A 177 5.84 -4.61 18.67
CA TYR A 177 7.24 -4.82 18.32
C TYR A 177 7.41 -6.10 17.49
N SER A 178 8.12 -6.01 16.37
CA SER A 178 8.58 -7.18 15.63
C SER A 178 10.04 -7.01 15.26
N ASN A 179 10.83 -8.08 15.35
CA ASN A 179 12.23 -8.10 14.99
C ASN A 179 12.62 -9.50 14.53
N HIS A 180 12.13 -9.89 13.35
CA HIS A 180 12.40 -11.20 12.80
C HIS A 180 13.81 -11.23 12.17
N PRO A 181 14.65 -12.23 12.45
CA PRO A 181 16.03 -12.30 11.93
C PRO A 181 16.12 -12.30 10.39
N GLN A 182 15.04 -12.66 9.70
CA GLN A 182 14.93 -12.69 8.24
C GLN A 182 14.18 -11.46 7.67
N ASP A 183 13.74 -10.50 8.49
CA ASP A 183 13.19 -9.22 8.00
C ASP A 183 14.35 -8.24 7.76
N PRO A 184 14.67 -7.90 6.50
CA PRO A 184 15.72 -6.94 6.18
C PRO A 184 15.39 -5.52 6.65
N GLY A 185 14.12 -5.23 6.95
CA GLY A 185 13.68 -3.98 7.55
C GLY A 185 14.05 -3.85 9.04
N GLY A 186 14.58 -4.91 9.65
CA GLY A 186 15.03 -4.95 11.04
C GLY A 186 13.89 -4.75 12.03
N SER A 187 14.22 -4.31 13.24
CA SER A 187 13.21 -4.09 14.26
C SER A 187 12.22 -2.99 13.85
N THR A 188 10.94 -3.28 14.08
CA THR A 188 9.83 -2.34 13.87
C THR A 188 8.96 -2.23 15.11
N MET A 189 8.38 -1.06 15.35
CA MET A 189 7.35 -0.82 16.35
C MET A 189 6.28 0.05 15.73
N ARG A 190 5.02 -0.40 15.73
CA ARG A 190 3.89 0.33 15.12
C ARG A 190 4.15 0.69 13.65
N SER A 191 4.82 -0.21 12.93
CA SER A 191 5.25 -0.02 11.54
C SER A 191 6.33 1.04 11.30
N VAL A 192 6.91 1.64 12.35
CA VAL A 192 8.12 2.45 12.25
C VAL A 192 9.33 1.53 12.36
N THR A 193 10.25 1.58 11.40
CA THR A 193 11.53 0.86 11.46
C THR A 193 12.53 1.58 12.34
N GLN A 194 13.52 0.86 12.87
CA GLN A 194 14.64 1.44 13.61
C GLN A 194 15.27 2.61 12.86
N ARG A 195 15.47 2.44 11.56
CA ARG A 195 16.06 3.46 10.69
C ARG A 195 15.25 4.76 10.65
N VAL A 196 13.93 4.67 10.45
CA VAL A 196 13.05 5.86 10.41
C VAL A 196 13.05 6.57 11.76
N TYR A 197 13.05 5.82 12.86
CA TYR A 197 13.12 6.40 14.19
C TYR A 197 14.46 7.09 14.46
N ASP A 198 15.58 6.48 14.06
CA ASP A 198 16.91 7.06 14.21
C ASP A 198 17.08 8.35 13.40
N GLU A 199 16.55 8.39 12.17
CA GLU A 199 16.56 9.59 11.32
C GLU A 199 15.75 10.73 11.96
N TYR A 200 14.56 10.44 12.51
CA TYR A 200 13.76 11.40 13.26
C TYR A 200 14.52 11.94 14.48
N ARG A 201 15.06 11.07 15.34
CA ARG A 201 15.76 11.48 16.56
C ARG A 201 16.98 12.34 16.24
N ARG A 202 17.75 11.95 15.22
CA ARG A 202 18.89 12.74 14.74
C ARG A 202 18.45 14.13 14.25
N SER A 203 17.31 14.24 13.57
CA SER A 203 16.80 15.52 13.07
C SER A 203 16.44 16.52 14.18
N ILE A 204 16.15 16.04 15.38
CA ILE A 204 15.83 16.85 16.56
C ILE A 204 16.95 16.84 17.61
N GLY A 205 18.16 16.39 17.23
CA GLY A 205 19.34 16.41 18.10
C GLY A 205 19.32 15.41 19.25
N LEU A 206 18.53 14.33 19.15
CA LEU A 206 18.47 13.28 20.16
C LEU A 206 19.29 12.05 19.74
N ASP A 207 19.89 11.38 20.73
CA ASP A 207 20.62 10.12 20.54
C ASP A 207 19.68 9.00 20.09
N PRO A 208 20.12 8.07 19.21
CA PRO A 208 19.33 6.90 18.78
C PRO A 208 18.77 6.10 19.95
N LEU A 209 17.54 5.59 19.81
CA LEU A 209 16.93 4.68 20.77
C LEU A 209 16.32 3.48 20.04
N PRO A 210 16.30 2.29 20.67
CA PRO A 210 15.58 1.15 20.11
C PRO A 210 14.13 1.52 19.78
N VAL A 211 13.67 1.20 18.57
CA VAL A 211 12.32 1.54 18.10
C VAL A 211 11.22 0.91 18.94
N LYS A 212 11.54 -0.18 19.65
CA LYS A 212 10.66 -0.77 20.66
C LYS A 212 10.29 0.19 21.80
N ASN A 213 11.09 1.23 22.00
CA ASN A 213 10.92 2.25 23.05
C ASN A 213 10.34 3.56 22.50
N ILE A 214 9.92 3.61 21.23
CA ILE A 214 9.34 4.83 20.66
C ILE A 214 8.11 5.26 21.45
N SER A 215 8.12 6.50 21.95
CA SER A 215 6.96 7.04 22.64
C SER A 215 5.83 7.37 21.67
N THR A 216 4.60 7.41 22.16
CA THR A 216 3.42 7.82 21.38
C THR A 216 3.60 9.21 20.73
N THR A 217 4.27 10.12 21.43
CA THR A 217 4.58 11.48 20.95
C THR A 217 5.58 11.44 19.79
N GLU A 218 6.69 10.73 19.95
CA GLU A 218 7.73 10.61 18.93
C GLU A 218 7.25 9.83 17.71
N PHE A 219 6.43 8.79 17.91
CA PHE A 219 5.76 8.07 16.83
C PHE A 219 4.94 9.02 15.95
N THR A 220 4.13 9.87 16.57
CA THR A 220 3.28 10.84 15.84
C THR A 220 4.11 11.86 15.07
N ALA A 221 5.18 12.37 15.69
CA ALA A 221 6.07 13.37 15.08
C ALA A 221 6.92 12.79 13.93
N SER A 222 7.39 11.54 14.05
CA SER A 222 8.10 10.84 12.97
C SER A 222 7.20 10.55 11.76
N ALA A 223 5.87 10.50 11.96
CA ALA A 223 4.89 10.18 10.92
C ALA A 223 4.34 11.39 10.15
N THR A 224 4.50 12.63 10.65
CA THR A 224 3.90 13.86 10.06
C THR A 224 4.81 14.64 9.11
N GLY A 225 6.12 14.39 9.07
CA GLY A 225 7.06 15.07 8.16
C GLY A 225 7.01 14.60 6.68
N ILE A 226 5.95 13.90 6.26
CA ILE A 226 5.94 12.99 5.10
C ILE A 226 5.13 13.50 3.87
N TRP A 227 5.32 14.76 3.44
CA TRP A 227 5.15 15.25 2.03
C TRP A 227 3.81 15.90 1.57
N PRO A 228 3.85 16.76 0.50
CA PRO A 228 2.77 17.70 0.11
C PRO A 228 1.77 17.14 -0.93
N SER A 229 0.73 17.93 -1.20
CA SER A 229 -0.58 17.58 -1.74
C SER A 229 -0.73 17.69 -3.27
N THR A 230 -0.34 16.69 -4.08
CA THR A 230 -0.73 16.62 -5.52
C THR A 230 -0.58 15.21 -6.15
N THR A 231 -1.44 14.23 -5.84
CA THR A 231 -1.65 13.02 -6.70
C THR A 231 -3.04 12.41 -6.45
N SER A 232 -3.70 11.91 -7.51
CA SER A 232 -5.00 11.21 -7.42
C SER A 232 -4.88 10.00 -6.49
N SER A 233 -5.85 9.81 -5.60
CA SER A 233 -5.69 8.93 -4.45
C SER A 233 -6.98 8.19 -4.06
N LEU A 234 -6.83 6.92 -3.66
CA LEU A 234 -7.87 6.05 -3.13
C LEU A 234 -7.66 5.83 -1.62
N ARG A 235 -8.69 5.31 -0.92
CA ARG A 235 -8.56 4.76 0.44
C ARG A 235 -8.88 3.26 0.47
N VAL A 236 -8.05 2.49 1.19
CA VAL A 236 -8.24 1.07 1.52
C VAL A 236 -8.71 0.94 2.96
N SER A 237 -9.68 0.07 3.22
CA SER A 237 -10.11 -0.28 4.59
C SER A 237 -10.59 -1.73 4.64
N HIS A 238 -10.39 -2.39 5.78
CA HIS A 238 -11.06 -3.65 6.08
C HIS A 238 -12.57 -3.40 6.28
N MET A 239 -13.41 -4.37 5.94
CA MET A 239 -14.85 -4.28 6.17
C MET A 239 -15.24 -5.13 7.38
N SER A 240 -15.92 -4.53 8.37
CA SER A 240 -16.49 -5.29 9.50
C SER A 240 -17.57 -6.26 9.00
N SER A 241 -17.63 -7.46 9.59
CA SER A 241 -18.61 -8.52 9.28
C SER A 241 -20.09 -8.10 9.40
N SER A 242 -20.36 -6.92 9.94
CA SER A 242 -21.70 -6.34 10.12
C SER A 242 -22.22 -5.50 8.94
N THR A 243 -21.47 -5.37 7.84
CA THR A 243 -21.96 -4.67 6.62
C THR A 243 -22.07 -5.61 5.43
N VAL A 244 -22.89 -6.65 5.56
CA VAL A 244 -23.45 -7.39 4.42
C VAL A 244 -24.96 -7.25 4.49
N ARG A 245 -25.48 -6.21 3.83
CA ARG A 245 -26.85 -6.13 3.34
C ARG A 245 -26.85 -5.34 2.04
#